data_AF-R4G8Z7-F1
#
_entry.id   AF-R4G8Z7-F1
#
_cell.length_a   1.000
_cell.length_b   1.000
_cell.length_c   1.000
_cell.angle_alpha   90.00
_cell.angle_beta   90.00
_cell.angle_gamma   90.00
#
_symmetry.space_group_name_H-M   'P 1'
#
loop_
_entity.id
_entity.type
_entity.pdbx_description
1 polymer ?
#
loop_
_entity_poly.entity_id
_entity_poly.type
_entity_poly.pdbx_seq_one_letter_code
_entity_poly.pdbx_strand_id
1 'polypeptide(L)'
;ASISSSPGVELKHEGPCRTEEKKILKRSDEFEMYRCACPKIYYPVCGTDGETYPNLCVLECHMREVPGLELKHTGKCLPHLDFPDQV
;
A
#
# COMPACT_ATOMS: atom_id res chain seq x y z
N ALA A 1 14.67 -46.49 -15.07
CA ALA A 1 15.73 -46.09 -14.13
C ALA A 1 15.94 -44.59 -14.26
N SER A 2 15.69 -43.81 -13.19
CA SER A 2 16.20 -42.45 -12.97
C SER A 2 16.12 -42.11 -11.48
N ILE A 3 17.25 -42.35 -10.79
CA ILE A 3 17.84 -41.67 -9.62
C ILE A 3 17.04 -40.57 -8.89
N SER A 4 16.96 -40.68 -7.56
CA SER A 4 17.35 -39.62 -6.60
C SER A 4 17.28 -40.06 -5.13
N SER A 5 17.99 -41.12 -4.75
CA SER A 5 18.21 -41.43 -3.33
C SER A 5 19.33 -40.56 -2.75
N SER A 6 19.07 -39.24 -2.69
CA SER A 6 19.92 -38.32 -1.93
C SER A 6 19.54 -38.46 -0.45
N PRO A 7 20.49 -38.72 0.47
CA PRO A 7 20.17 -38.73 1.90
C PRO A 7 19.67 -37.35 2.32
N GLY A 8 18.48 -37.29 2.93
CA GLY A 8 17.84 -36.04 3.39
C GLY A 8 16.73 -35.47 2.50
N VAL A 9 16.27 -36.21 1.49
CA VAL A 9 15.11 -35.81 0.68
C VAL A 9 13.91 -36.67 1.02
N GLU A 10 12.93 -36.07 1.71
CA GLU A 10 11.64 -36.69 2.02
C GLU A 10 10.55 -36.27 1.02
N LEU A 11 9.72 -37.24 0.62
CA LEU A 11 8.58 -37.00 -0.26
C LEU A 11 7.49 -36.24 0.51
N LYS A 12 7.28 -34.96 0.18
CA LYS A 12 6.23 -34.16 0.81
C LYS A 12 4.82 -34.50 0.32
N HIS A 13 4.65 -34.69 -0.99
CA HIS A 13 3.38 -35.10 -1.57
C HIS A 13 3.62 -35.80 -2.91
N GLU A 14 2.68 -36.66 -3.28
CA GLU A 14 2.61 -37.29 -4.60
C GLU A 14 1.93 -36.35 -5.61
N GLY A 15 2.33 -36.46 -6.88
CA GLY A 15 1.93 -35.53 -7.95
C GLY A 15 3.05 -34.54 -8.33
N PRO A 16 2.81 -33.71 -9.36
CA PRO A 16 3.82 -32.78 -9.86
C PRO A 16 4.17 -31.76 -8.78
N CYS A 17 5.47 -31.51 -8.56
CA CYS A 17 5.92 -30.45 -7.68
C CYS A 17 5.30 -29.12 -8.15
N ARG A 18 4.47 -28.51 -7.31
CA ARG A 18 3.98 -27.16 -7.56
C ARG A 18 5.03 -26.20 -7.02
N THR A 19 5.76 -25.55 -7.91
CA THR A 19 6.42 -24.30 -7.53
C THR A 19 5.30 -23.32 -7.23
N GLU A 20 5.21 -22.84 -5.99
CA GLU A 20 4.51 -21.60 -5.65
C GLU A 20 5.26 -20.46 -6.35
N GLU A 21 5.19 -20.44 -7.68
CA GLU A 21 5.38 -19.24 -8.45
C GLU A 21 4.33 -18.31 -7.88
N LYS A 22 4.77 -17.43 -6.97
CA LYS A 22 4.06 -16.22 -6.59
C LYS A 22 3.86 -15.43 -7.87
N LYS A 23 2.88 -15.89 -8.64
CA LYS A 23 2.07 -15.13 -9.55
C LYS A 23 1.42 -14.09 -8.65
N ILE A 24 2.15 -13.00 -8.43
CA ILE A 24 1.56 -11.69 -8.20
C ILE A 24 0.90 -11.30 -9.54
N LEU A 25 -0.01 -12.14 -10.00
CA LEU A 25 -0.94 -11.84 -11.06
C LEU A 25 -2.01 -11.03 -10.38
N LYS A 26 -1.85 -9.73 -10.55
CA LYS A 26 -2.87 -8.70 -10.44
C LYS A 26 -4.29 -9.25 -10.65
N ARG A 27 -4.99 -9.63 -9.58
CA ARG A 27 -6.45 -9.54 -9.51
C ARG A 27 -6.89 -9.69 -8.06
N SER A 28 -7.36 -8.56 -7.53
CA SER A 28 -8.42 -8.42 -6.52
C SER A 28 -8.86 -9.71 -5.83
N ASP A 29 -8.53 -9.88 -4.55
CA ASP A 29 -9.48 -10.40 -3.57
C ASP A 29 -8.96 -10.09 -2.14
N GLU A 30 -9.73 -9.24 -1.45
CA GLU A 30 -9.94 -9.14 0.01
C GLU A 30 -8.98 -8.37 0.95
N PHE A 31 -8.38 -7.29 0.45
CA PHE A 31 -8.26 -5.98 1.14
C PHE A 31 -8.08 -4.95 0.01
N GLU A 32 -8.50 -3.69 0.15
CA GLU A 32 -8.62 -2.65 -0.92
C GLU A 32 -10.00 -2.51 -1.59
N MET A 33 -11.09 -2.47 -0.81
CA MET A 33 -12.34 -1.86 -1.27
C MET A 33 -12.45 -0.40 -0.83
N TYR A 34 -11.37 0.37 -0.94
CA TYR A 34 -11.51 1.80 -1.19
C TYR A 34 -10.37 2.33 -2.07
N ARG A 35 -10.32 1.88 -3.34
CA ARG A 35 -9.59 2.67 -4.33
C ARG A 35 -10.30 4.00 -4.51
N CYS A 36 -9.70 5.05 -3.97
CA CYS A 36 -10.13 6.43 -4.16
C CYS A 36 -10.26 6.70 -5.65
N ALA A 37 -11.50 6.81 -6.14
CA ALA A 37 -11.78 7.18 -7.52
C ALA A 37 -11.55 8.68 -7.68
N CYS A 38 -10.28 9.09 -7.63
CA CYS A 38 -9.87 10.47 -7.72
C CYS A 38 -9.20 10.77 -9.06
N PRO A 39 -9.40 11.97 -9.61
CA PRO A 39 -8.67 12.39 -10.79
C PRO A 39 -7.17 12.42 -10.48
N LYS A 40 -6.34 12.06 -11.47
CA LYS A 40 -4.88 12.10 -11.37
C LYS A 40 -4.35 13.52 -11.63
N ILE A 41 -4.94 14.50 -10.95
CA ILE A 41 -4.56 15.91 -11.03
C ILE A 41 -3.75 16.24 -9.78
N TYR A 42 -2.63 16.92 -9.96
CA TYR A 42 -1.75 17.30 -8.87
C TYR A 42 -2.06 18.71 -8.37
N TYR A 43 -2.75 18.80 -7.24
CA TYR A 43 -3.05 20.03 -6.51
C TYR A 43 -2.87 19.74 -5.01
N PRO A 44 -1.62 19.72 -4.51
CA PRO A 44 -1.32 19.11 -3.23
C PRO A 44 -2.00 19.83 -2.06
N VAL A 45 -2.32 19.05 -1.03
CA VAL A 45 -2.88 19.51 0.24
C VAL A 45 -2.13 18.86 1.41
N CYS A 46 -2.11 19.52 2.57
CA CYS A 46 -1.50 19.00 3.79
C CYS A 46 -2.59 18.52 4.75
N GLY A 47 -2.48 17.28 5.22
CA GLY A 47 -3.35 16.72 6.25
C GLY A 47 -2.91 17.11 7.66
N THR A 48 -3.80 16.94 8.64
CA THR A 48 -3.49 17.12 10.07
C THR A 48 -2.50 16.08 10.61
N ASP A 49 -2.35 14.96 9.90
CA ASP A 49 -1.32 13.93 10.09
C ASP A 49 0.08 14.36 9.62
N GLY A 50 0.19 15.48 8.91
CA GLY A 50 1.44 15.94 8.32
C GLY A 50 1.83 15.30 7.00
N GLU A 51 0.93 14.52 6.41
CA GLU A 51 1.15 13.95 5.09
C GLU A 51 0.67 14.89 3.98
N THR A 52 1.44 14.92 2.89
CA THR A 52 1.04 15.64 1.69
C THR A 52 0.26 14.74 0.76
N TYR A 53 -1.00 15.08 0.54
CA TYR A 53 -1.88 14.35 -0.36
C TYR A 53 -1.84 14.99 -1.76
N PRO A 54 -1.85 14.20 -2.86
CA PRO A 54 -1.74 14.71 -4.23
C PRO A 54 -2.84 15.69 -4.63
N ASN A 55 -4.04 15.51 -4.07
CA ASN A 55 -5.16 16.44 -4.18
C ASN A 55 -6.17 16.21 -3.05
N LEU A 56 -7.13 17.13 -2.92
CA LEU A 56 -8.17 17.08 -1.89
C LEU A 56 -9.00 15.79 -1.95
N CYS A 57 -9.34 15.29 -3.14
CA CYS A 57 -10.10 14.04 -3.26
C CYS A 57 -9.34 12.86 -2.63
N VAL A 58 -8.01 12.79 -2.82
CA VAL A 58 -7.20 11.73 -2.20
C VAL A 58 -7.20 11.89 -0.69
N LEU A 59 -7.01 13.11 -0.16
CA LEU A 59 -7.10 13.36 1.29
C LEU A 59 -8.45 12.91 1.86
N GLU A 60 -9.57 13.40 1.31
CA GLU A 60 -10.93 13.05 1.74
C GLU A 60 -11.19 11.54 1.70
N CYS A 61 -10.58 10.86 0.74
CA CYS A 61 -10.70 9.42 0.67
C CYS A 61 -10.02 8.72 1.85
N HIS A 62 -8.80 9.15 2.20
CA HIS A 62 -8.06 8.66 3.36
C HIS A 62 -8.74 9.03 4.69
N MET A 63 -9.47 10.15 4.76
CA MET A 63 -10.23 10.54 5.97
C MET A 63 -11.25 9.48 6.42
N ARG A 64 -11.68 8.59 5.52
CA ARG A 64 -12.59 7.48 5.90
C ARG A 64 -11.89 6.33 6.59
N GLU A 65 -10.59 6.19 6.37
CA GLU A 65 -9.77 5.13 6.95
C GLU A 65 -9.04 5.61 8.20
N VAL A 66 -8.76 6.91 8.28
CA VAL A 66 -7.99 7.54 9.36
C VAL A 66 -8.90 8.48 10.17
N PRO A 67 -9.42 8.04 11.33
CA PRO A 67 -10.18 8.91 12.22
C PRO A 67 -9.37 10.13 12.67
N GLY A 68 -9.96 11.33 12.54
CA GLY A 68 -9.31 12.59 12.93
C GLY A 68 -8.35 13.15 11.89
N LEU A 69 -8.22 12.52 10.73
CA LEU A 69 -7.56 13.13 9.58
C LEU A 69 -8.46 14.22 9.00
N GLU A 70 -7.91 15.43 8.91
CA GLU A 70 -8.59 16.60 8.36
C GLU A 70 -7.62 17.37 7.44
N LEU A 71 -8.16 18.30 6.65
CA LEU A 71 -7.36 19.24 5.88
C LEU A 71 -6.72 20.26 6.82
N LYS A 72 -5.39 20.30 6.88
CA LYS A 72 -4.66 21.34 7.62
C LYS A 72 -4.57 22.63 6.81
N HIS A 73 -4.04 22.56 5.59
CA HIS A 73 -3.97 23.69 4.68
C HIS A 73 -3.79 23.23 3.22
N THR A 74 -3.97 24.16 2.29
CA THR A 74 -3.69 23.93 0.85
C THR A 74 -2.19 24.02 0.58
N GLY A 75 -1.70 23.28 -0.42
CA GLY A 75 -0.27 23.12 -0.68
C GLY A 75 0.33 21.90 0.02
N LYS A 76 1.61 21.64 -0.21
CA LYS A 76 2.33 20.55 0.46
C LYS A 76 2.60 20.89 1.91
N CYS A 77 2.72 19.90 2.78
CA CYS A 77 3.29 20.09 4.10
C CYS A 77 4.75 20.54 3.99
N LEU A 78 5.14 21.47 4.84
CA LEU A 78 6.46 22.07 4.94
C LEU A 78 7.02 21.80 6.34
N PRO A 79 8.09 20.99 6.49
CA PRO A 79 8.55 20.51 7.79
C PRO A 79 8.81 21.64 8.80
N HIS A 80 9.39 22.76 8.36
CA HIS A 80 9.71 23.89 9.24
C HIS A 80 8.54 24.81 9.60
N LEU A 81 7.43 24.75 8.85
CA LEU A 81 6.25 25.60 9.12
C LEU A 81 5.13 24.80 9.77
N ASP A 82 5.02 23.53 9.39
CA ASP A 82 3.98 22.63 9.87
C ASP A 82 4.36 21.89 11.14
N PHE A 83 5.67 21.63 11.34
CA PHE A 83 6.23 20.88 12.46
C PHE A 83 7.47 21.59 13.04
N PRO A 84 7.29 22.80 13.62
CA PRO A 84 8.41 23.61 14.11
C PRO A 84 9.25 22.93 15.21
N ASP A 85 8.72 21.90 15.88
CA ASP A 85 9.39 21.14 16.95
C ASP A 85 10.19 19.90 16.47
N GLN A 86 10.26 19.63 15.15
CA GLN A 86 11.01 18.49 14.58
C GLN A 86 12.40 18.87 14.03
N VAL A 87 13.03 19.90 14.61
CA VAL A 87 14.42 20.31 14.32
C VAL A 87 15.35 19.91 15.46
#